data_AF-A0A0F7JRU6-F1
#
_entry.id   AF-A0A0F7JRU6-F1
#
_cell.length_a   1.000
_cell.length_b   1.000
_cell.length_c   1.000
_cell.angle_alpha   90.00
_cell.angle_beta   90.00
_cell.angle_gamma   90.00
#
_symmetry.space_group_name_H-M   'P 1'
#
loop_
_entity.id
_entity.type
_entity.pdbx_description
1 polymer ?
#
loop_
_entity_poly.entity_id
_entity_poly.type
_entity_poly.pdbx_seq_one_letter_code
_entity_poly.pdbx_strand_id
1 'polypeptide(L)'
;MERNDAVMPWVAIVSAAIMWIILLFLFNKETAPEPVVVDPAVVANISKEWPTVGKQVFTTACAGCHGAEGQGGVGPKLAGDEKLTKDPVYVHTVITKGKGAMPAQTQLAENEVYAVANYVLNSWGNKVEEPLTPATVAAGQTKIDPEVLKNRSRFVPDHIKLPEIFLATFVMVLLTYGLIGLYSVWAEGLELHPGIHKVRSTPLATLGIITTLGLTVMFAVLFVRQMVTDFAGWAAAEPVTPNVTAEGFYAAMVLLMLAASVALYKKYFMDGEVLVEDASGEFPW
;
A
#
# COMPACT_ATOMS: atom_id res chain seq x y z
N MET A 1 -45.29 -6.15 -12.45
CA MET A 1 -44.79 -6.20 -11.06
C MET A 1 -43.79 -5.06 -10.90
N GLU A 2 -43.90 -4.25 -9.84
CA GLU A 2 -42.83 -3.33 -9.48
C GLU A 2 -41.58 -4.14 -9.09
N ARG A 3 -40.42 -3.62 -9.50
CA ARG A 3 -39.16 -4.32 -9.43
C ARG A 3 -38.45 -4.02 -8.09
N ASN A 4 -38.34 -5.02 -7.20
CA ASN A 4 -37.81 -4.84 -5.84
C ASN A 4 -36.33 -4.40 -5.79
N ASP A 5 -35.54 -4.67 -6.83
CA ASP A 5 -34.14 -4.27 -6.95
C ASP A 5 -33.95 -2.76 -7.23
N ALA A 6 -35.03 -1.98 -7.46
CA ALA A 6 -34.96 -0.52 -7.56
C ALA A 6 -34.76 0.19 -6.20
N VAL A 7 -35.08 -0.47 -5.08
CA VAL A 7 -34.89 0.06 -3.71
C VAL A 7 -33.47 -0.24 -3.18
N MET A 8 -32.81 -1.26 -3.74
CA MET A 8 -31.47 -1.70 -3.33
C MET A 8 -30.31 -0.70 -3.56
N PRO A 9 -30.30 0.20 -4.57
CA PRO A 9 -29.19 1.13 -4.78
C PRO A 9 -29.05 2.11 -3.62
N TRP A 10 -30.16 2.61 -3.08
CA TRP A 10 -30.16 3.52 -1.94
C TRP A 10 -29.70 2.85 -0.65
N VAL A 11 -30.15 1.61 -0.40
CA VAL A 11 -29.73 0.83 0.76
C VAL A 11 -28.23 0.56 0.70
N ALA A 12 -27.70 0.17 -0.46
CA ALA A 12 -26.25 -0.07 -0.62
C ALA A 12 -25.41 1.19 -0.37
N ILE A 13 -25.85 2.36 -0.85
CA ILE A 13 -25.15 3.64 -0.63
C ILE A 13 -25.20 4.05 0.84
N VAL A 14 -26.35 3.92 1.50
CA VAL A 14 -26.50 4.28 2.92
C VAL A 14 -25.72 3.32 3.82
N SER A 15 -25.75 2.01 3.53
CA SER A 15 -24.92 1.01 4.20
C SER A 15 -23.42 1.28 4.01
N ALA A 16 -22.99 1.74 2.82
CA ALA A 16 -21.61 2.17 2.57
C ALA A 16 -21.19 3.30 3.53
N ALA A 17 -22.03 4.33 3.63
CA ALA A 17 -21.75 5.52 4.42
C ALA A 17 -21.71 5.23 5.92
N ILE A 18 -22.64 4.42 6.43
CA ILE A 18 -22.69 4.04 7.85
C ILE A 18 -21.47 3.18 8.21
N MET A 19 -21.13 2.19 7.37
CA MET A 19 -19.94 1.37 7.60
C MET A 19 -18.66 2.20 7.53
N TRP A 20 -18.56 3.19 6.63
CA TRP A 20 -17.43 4.11 6.59
C TRP A 20 -17.24 4.83 7.93
N ILE A 21 -18.30 5.40 8.51
CA ILE A 21 -18.25 6.12 9.79
C ILE A 21 -17.81 5.17 10.93
N ILE A 22 -18.34 3.95 10.96
CA ILE A 22 -18.00 2.95 11.98
C ILE A 22 -16.54 2.49 11.87
N LEU A 23 -16.06 2.22 10.65
CA LEU A 23 -14.69 1.76 10.42
C LEU A 23 -13.67 2.86 10.71
N LEU A 24 -13.98 4.13 10.41
CA LEU A 24 -13.15 5.26 10.84
C LEU A 24 -13.01 5.32 12.36
N PHE A 25 -14.06 4.97 13.10
CA PHE A 25 -14.03 5.00 14.56
C PHE A 25 -13.32 3.79 15.19
N LEU A 26 -13.51 2.59 14.61
CA LEU A 26 -12.93 1.35 15.10
C LEU A 26 -11.42 1.23 14.80
N PHE A 27 -10.99 1.59 13.58
CA PHE A 27 -9.62 1.32 13.12
C PHE A 27 -8.64 2.47 13.30
N ASN A 28 -9.08 3.64 13.77
CA ASN A 28 -8.17 4.76 14.09
C ASN A 28 -7.20 4.44 15.25
N LYS A 29 -7.47 3.39 16.05
CA LYS A 29 -6.60 2.99 17.16
C LYS A 29 -5.54 1.95 16.80
N GLU A 30 -5.68 1.20 15.70
CA GLU A 30 -4.83 0.01 15.45
C GLU A 30 -3.58 0.30 14.60
N THR A 31 -3.39 1.53 14.12
CA THR A 31 -2.19 1.92 13.35
C THR A 31 -1.11 2.59 14.20
N ALA A 32 -1.30 2.76 15.50
CA ALA A 32 -0.22 3.19 16.38
C ALA A 32 0.74 2.00 16.53
N PRO A 33 2.04 2.14 16.21
CA PRO A 33 3.01 1.11 16.57
C PRO A 33 2.85 0.83 18.07
N GLU A 34 2.86 -0.45 18.47
CA GLU A 34 2.82 -0.80 19.89
C GLU A 34 3.86 0.06 20.61
N PRO A 35 3.48 0.82 21.65
CA PRO A 35 4.43 1.60 22.40
C PRO A 35 5.48 0.63 22.90
N VAL A 36 6.69 0.73 22.36
CA VAL A 36 7.82 0.02 22.94
C VAL A 36 7.85 0.43 24.39
N VAL A 37 7.81 -0.56 25.29
CA VAL A 37 7.89 -0.32 26.73
C VAL A 37 9.32 0.16 26.96
N VAL A 38 9.54 1.45 26.80
CA VAL A 38 10.82 2.09 27.02
C VAL A 38 10.89 2.42 28.49
N ASP A 39 11.95 1.97 29.17
CA ASP A 39 12.25 2.49 30.51
C ASP A 39 12.52 4.00 30.39
N PRO A 40 11.67 4.87 30.99
CA PRO A 40 11.83 6.32 30.90
C PRO A 40 13.18 6.80 31.44
N ALA A 41 13.79 6.03 32.35
CA ALA A 41 15.11 6.34 32.89
C ALA A 41 16.21 6.25 31.84
N VAL A 42 16.12 5.29 30.91
CA VAL A 42 17.10 5.12 29.82
C VAL A 42 17.04 6.31 28.86
N VAL A 43 15.85 6.72 28.43
CA VAL A 43 15.67 7.87 27.51
C VAL A 43 16.12 9.19 28.15
N ALA A 44 15.82 9.40 29.43
CA ALA A 44 16.19 10.63 30.14
C ALA A 44 17.71 10.78 30.34
N ASN A 45 18.45 9.67 30.35
CA ASN A 45 19.86 9.66 30.70
C ASN A 45 20.82 9.39 29.53
N ILE A 46 20.34 8.85 28.40
CA ILE A 46 21.18 8.56 27.21
C ILE A 46 22.11 9.72 26.85
N SER A 47 21.57 10.94 26.72
CA SER A 47 22.34 12.13 26.31
C SER A 47 23.41 12.57 27.32
N LYS A 48 23.27 12.17 28.58
CA LYS A 48 24.21 12.48 29.67
C LYS A 48 25.23 11.36 29.91
N GLU A 49 24.84 10.12 29.66
CA GLU A 49 25.64 8.94 30.00
C GLU A 49 26.56 8.50 28.86
N TRP A 50 26.20 8.71 27.59
CA TRP A 50 27.02 8.23 26.47
C TRP A 50 28.46 8.78 26.45
N PRO A 51 28.78 10.02 26.86
CA PRO A 51 30.17 10.51 26.83
C PRO A 51 31.08 9.81 27.84
N THR A 52 30.52 9.32 28.94
CA THR A 52 31.28 8.72 30.07
C THR A 52 31.13 7.21 30.10
N VAL A 53 29.90 6.71 30.25
CA VAL A 53 29.58 5.27 30.26
C VAL A 53 29.91 4.66 28.91
N GLY A 54 29.49 5.30 27.81
CA GLY A 54 29.77 4.80 26.46
C GLY A 54 31.27 4.70 26.16
N LYS A 55 32.05 5.69 26.61
CA LYS A 55 33.52 5.66 26.51
C LYS A 55 34.14 4.54 27.35
N GLN A 56 33.67 4.34 28.58
CA GLN A 56 34.15 3.28 29.47
C GLN A 56 33.88 1.89 28.88
N VAL A 57 32.66 1.66 28.41
CA VAL A 57 32.26 0.41 27.76
C VAL A 57 33.08 0.19 26.49
N PHE A 58 33.24 1.22 25.65
CA PHE A 58 34.08 1.13 24.45
C PHE A 58 35.52 0.74 24.79
N THR A 59 36.12 1.39 25.79
CA THR A 59 37.51 1.12 26.20
C THR A 59 37.69 -0.31 26.72
N THR A 60 36.68 -0.83 27.43
CA THR A 60 36.76 -2.14 28.09
C THR A 60 36.43 -3.29 27.14
N ALA A 61 35.44 -3.12 26.25
CA ALA A 61 34.88 -4.21 25.45
C ALA A 61 35.15 -4.09 23.93
N CYS A 62 35.42 -2.89 23.40
CA CYS A 62 35.46 -2.65 21.95
C CYS A 62 36.84 -2.25 21.42
N ALA A 63 37.60 -1.48 22.20
CA ALA A 63 38.89 -0.89 21.82
C ALA A 63 39.95 -1.95 21.48
N GLY A 64 39.88 -3.15 22.07
CA GLY A 64 40.80 -4.25 21.78
C GLY A 64 40.76 -4.70 20.31
N CYS A 65 39.61 -4.60 19.65
CA CYS A 65 39.46 -4.96 18.24
C CYS A 65 39.41 -3.72 17.33
N HIS A 66 38.71 -2.66 17.74
CA HIS A 66 38.45 -1.47 16.93
C HIS A 66 39.46 -0.33 17.14
N GLY A 67 40.42 -0.52 18.05
CA GLY A 67 41.40 0.51 18.43
C GLY A 67 40.83 1.53 19.43
N ALA A 68 41.72 2.13 20.23
CA ALA A 68 41.33 3.09 21.28
C ALA A 68 40.66 4.37 20.75
N GLU A 69 40.95 4.73 19.51
CA GLU A 69 40.39 5.90 18.81
C GLU A 69 39.51 5.49 17.63
N GLY A 70 38.99 4.24 17.63
CA GLY A 70 38.18 3.74 16.52
C GLY A 70 38.95 3.65 15.19
N GLN A 71 40.29 3.68 15.22
CA GLN A 71 41.15 3.64 14.05
C GLN A 71 41.13 2.30 13.31
N GLY A 72 40.54 1.27 13.91
CA GLY A 72 40.50 -0.10 13.40
C GLY A 72 41.71 -0.92 13.85
N GLY A 73 41.68 -2.21 13.52
CA GLY A 73 42.71 -3.17 13.87
C GLY A 73 42.27 -4.55 13.40
N VAL A 74 41.92 -5.42 14.35
CA VAL A 74 41.23 -6.69 14.05
C VAL A 74 39.81 -6.43 13.55
N GLY A 75 39.14 -5.45 14.14
CA GLY A 75 37.85 -4.94 13.70
C GLY A 75 37.99 -3.79 12.71
N PRO A 76 36.93 -3.49 11.92
CA PRO A 76 36.93 -2.37 10.99
C PRO A 76 37.11 -1.03 11.71
N LYS A 77 37.64 -0.06 10.98
CA LYS A 77 37.72 1.34 11.41
C LYS A 77 36.31 1.90 11.64
N LEU A 78 36.11 2.56 12.78
CA LEU A 78 34.86 3.23 13.16
C LEU A 78 34.96 4.75 13.02
N ALA A 79 36.17 5.31 13.09
CA ALA A 79 36.41 6.74 13.01
C ALA A 79 36.15 7.30 11.61
N GLY A 80 35.19 8.24 11.51
CA GLY A 80 34.82 8.92 10.27
C GLY A 80 34.15 8.02 9.23
N ASP A 81 33.48 6.94 9.66
CA ASP A 81 32.76 6.06 8.75
C ASP A 81 31.32 6.56 8.53
N GLU A 82 31.10 7.17 7.37
CA GLU A 82 29.78 7.68 6.96
C GLU A 82 28.69 6.59 6.93
N LYS A 83 29.05 5.31 6.82
CA LYS A 83 28.05 4.23 6.83
C LYS A 83 27.38 4.11 8.20
N LEU A 84 28.12 4.41 9.27
CA LEU A 84 27.61 4.34 10.63
C LEU A 84 26.65 5.50 10.92
N THR A 85 26.94 6.70 10.41
CA THR A 85 26.09 7.87 10.62
C THR A 85 24.85 7.87 9.72
N LYS A 86 24.92 7.24 8.54
CA LYS A 86 23.75 7.05 7.64
C LYS A 86 22.77 6.00 8.16
N ASP A 87 23.24 5.01 8.91
CA ASP A 87 22.38 4.01 9.56
C ASP A 87 22.77 3.78 11.04
N PRO A 88 22.31 4.65 11.94
CA PRO A 88 22.57 4.53 13.38
C PRO A 88 21.99 3.26 14.01
N VAL A 89 20.87 2.74 13.47
CA VAL A 89 20.18 1.56 14.00
C VAL A 89 20.99 0.29 13.71
N TYR A 90 21.71 0.28 12.60
CA TYR A 90 22.66 -0.79 12.28
C TYR A 90 23.75 -0.94 13.34
N VAL A 91 24.26 0.15 13.94
CA VAL A 91 25.28 0.09 15.01
C VAL A 91 24.77 -0.68 16.23
N HIS A 92 23.57 -0.34 16.72
CA HIS A 92 22.93 -1.05 17.83
C HIS A 92 22.69 -2.52 17.49
N THR A 93 22.26 -2.81 16.26
CA THR A 93 22.00 -4.18 15.80
C THR A 93 23.27 -5.02 15.78
N VAL A 94 24.38 -4.46 15.32
CA VAL A 94 25.69 -5.14 15.30
C VAL A 94 26.22 -5.39 16.72
N ILE A 95 26.02 -4.47 17.66
CA ILE A 95 26.42 -4.66 19.06
C ILE A 95 25.61 -5.79 19.71
N THR A 96 24.29 -5.81 19.51
CA THR A 96 23.39 -6.77 20.15
C THR A 96 23.40 -8.15 19.52
N LYS A 97 23.56 -8.25 18.19
CA LYS A 97 23.50 -9.53 17.46
C LYS A 97 24.85 -10.03 16.93
N GLY A 98 25.88 -9.19 16.97
CA GLY A 98 27.17 -9.48 16.34
C GLY A 98 27.11 -9.40 14.82
N LYS A 99 28.27 -9.44 14.17
CA LYS A 99 28.41 -9.52 12.70
C LYS A 99 29.76 -10.11 12.32
N GLY A 100 29.73 -11.22 11.57
CA GLY A 100 30.96 -11.88 11.10
C GLY A 100 31.86 -12.28 12.27
N ALA A 101 33.06 -11.71 12.33
CA ALA A 101 34.02 -11.97 13.41
C ALA A 101 33.71 -11.20 14.71
N MET A 102 32.80 -10.21 14.69
CA MET A 102 32.39 -9.49 15.90
C MET A 102 31.31 -10.29 16.65
N PRO A 103 31.57 -10.74 17.89
CA PRO A 103 30.57 -11.46 18.69
C PRO A 103 29.47 -10.51 19.18
N ALA A 104 28.30 -11.09 19.46
CA ALA A 104 27.20 -10.40 20.13
C ALA A 104 27.59 -10.03 21.57
N GLN A 105 27.36 -8.78 21.97
CA GLN A 105 27.68 -8.29 23.31
C GLN A 105 26.52 -8.53 24.28
N THR A 106 26.26 -9.79 24.61
CA THR A 106 25.12 -10.18 25.47
C THR A 106 25.29 -9.85 26.95
N GLN A 107 26.48 -9.40 27.36
CA GLN A 107 26.81 -9.08 28.75
C GLN A 107 26.55 -7.61 29.10
N LEU A 108 26.26 -6.76 28.11
CA LEU A 108 25.98 -5.34 28.32
C LEU A 108 24.51 -5.15 28.68
N ALA A 109 24.25 -4.30 29.66
CA ALA A 109 22.89 -3.85 29.95
C ALA A 109 22.38 -2.95 28.82
N GLU A 110 21.06 -2.84 28.68
CA GLU A 110 20.44 -2.08 27.59
C GLU A 110 20.92 -0.62 27.54
N ASN A 111 21.02 0.05 28.69
CA ASN A 111 21.55 1.41 28.79
C ASN A 111 23.02 1.51 28.32
N GLU A 112 23.85 0.51 28.63
CA GLU A 112 25.24 0.45 28.20
C GLU A 112 25.37 0.27 26.68
N VAL A 113 24.46 -0.51 26.07
CA VAL A 113 24.38 -0.68 24.62
C VAL A 113 24.06 0.64 23.92
N TYR A 114 23.05 1.38 24.39
CA TYR A 114 22.75 2.70 23.84
C TYR A 114 23.86 3.72 24.10
N ALA A 115 24.50 3.67 25.27
CA ALA A 115 25.62 4.55 25.61
C ALA A 115 26.83 4.31 24.68
N VAL A 116 27.22 3.06 24.46
CA VAL A 116 28.36 2.74 23.60
C VAL A 116 28.04 2.97 22.11
N ALA A 117 26.81 2.69 21.66
CA ALA A 117 26.39 3.00 20.30
C ALA A 117 26.44 4.51 20.02
N ASN A 118 25.90 5.33 20.93
CA ASN A 118 25.95 6.79 20.82
C ASN A 118 27.39 7.34 20.90
N TYR A 119 28.26 6.72 21.71
CA TYR A 119 29.67 7.08 21.76
C TYR A 119 30.35 6.86 20.41
N VAL A 120 30.14 5.72 19.76
CA VAL A 120 30.69 5.44 18.42
C VAL A 120 30.14 6.41 17.37
N LEU A 121 28.84 6.73 17.42
CA LEU A 121 28.16 7.61 16.47
C LEU A 121 28.54 9.09 16.59
N ASN A 122 29.11 9.50 17.73
CA ASN A 122 29.47 10.90 18.02
C ASN A 122 30.96 11.12 18.32
N SER A 123 31.80 10.12 18.05
CA SER A 123 33.25 10.20 18.27
C SER A 123 34.04 10.18 16.97
N TRP A 124 35.27 10.73 17.03
CA TRP A 124 36.27 10.63 15.96
C TRP A 124 35.80 11.10 14.57
N GLY A 125 35.04 12.19 14.54
CA GLY A 125 34.52 12.77 13.30
C GLY A 125 33.15 12.22 12.88
N ASN A 126 32.63 11.20 13.57
CA ASN A 126 31.22 10.82 13.44
C ASN A 126 30.36 11.84 14.19
N LYS A 127 29.25 12.24 13.58
CA LYS A 127 28.28 13.13 14.20
C LYS A 127 26.89 12.78 13.67
N VAL A 128 26.00 12.43 14.58
CA VAL A 128 24.58 12.27 14.31
C VAL A 128 23.83 13.47 14.90
N GLU A 129 22.76 13.90 14.23
CA GLU A 129 21.98 15.08 14.68
C GLU A 129 21.22 14.81 15.97
N GLU A 130 20.72 13.58 16.12
CA GLU A 130 20.00 13.11 17.30
C GLU A 130 20.66 11.84 17.87
N PRO A 131 20.76 11.71 19.21
CA PRO A 131 21.21 10.48 19.84
C PRO A 131 20.28 9.32 19.50
N LEU A 132 20.86 8.13 19.31
CA LEU A 132 20.12 6.89 19.15
C LEU A 132 19.35 6.56 20.43
N THR A 133 18.04 6.41 20.31
CA THR A 133 17.12 6.05 21.40
C THR A 133 16.40 4.72 21.13
N PRO A 134 15.83 4.07 22.16
CA PRO A 134 15.00 2.87 21.97
C PRO A 134 13.85 3.07 20.98
N ALA A 135 13.24 4.26 20.95
CA ALA A 135 12.20 4.61 19.98
C ALA A 135 12.73 4.61 18.53
N THR A 136 13.92 5.18 18.30
CA THR A 136 14.54 5.19 16.96
C THR A 136 14.96 3.79 16.51
N VAL A 137 15.45 2.94 17.42
CA VAL A 137 15.79 1.55 17.12
C VAL A 137 14.53 0.74 16.82
N ALA A 138 13.47 0.89 17.60
CA ALA A 138 12.19 0.23 17.34
C ALA A 138 11.58 0.63 15.99
N ALA A 139 11.64 1.92 15.65
CA ALA A 139 11.21 2.41 14.34
C ALA A 139 12.05 1.80 13.22
N GLY A 140 13.38 1.75 13.36
CA GLY A 140 14.30 1.21 12.35
C GLY A 140 14.39 -0.32 12.30
N GLN A 141 13.95 -1.04 13.33
CA GLN A 141 13.86 -2.51 13.35
C GLN A 141 12.63 -3.05 12.62
N THR A 142 11.74 -2.17 12.14
CA THR A 142 10.67 -2.58 11.22
C THR A 142 11.27 -3.08 9.91
N LYS A 143 11.04 -4.36 9.67
CA LYS A 143 11.85 -5.31 8.89
C LYS A 143 11.69 -5.19 7.37
N ILE A 144 11.58 -4.00 6.80
CA ILE A 144 11.44 -3.86 5.34
C ILE A 144 12.37 -2.75 4.84
N ASP A 145 13.30 -3.16 3.98
CA ASP A 145 14.17 -2.26 3.22
C ASP A 145 13.32 -1.18 2.52
N PRO A 146 13.68 0.11 2.58
CA PRO A 146 12.94 1.19 1.92
C PRO A 146 12.73 0.96 0.41
N GLU A 147 13.64 0.27 -0.27
CA GLU A 147 13.46 -0.15 -1.68
C GLU A 147 12.46 -1.31 -1.83
N VAL A 148 12.39 -2.22 -0.86
CA VAL A 148 11.40 -3.31 -0.83
C VAL A 148 10.02 -2.78 -0.44
N LEU A 149 9.94 -1.72 0.37
CA LEU A 149 8.70 -0.94 0.60
C LEU A 149 8.25 -0.24 -0.69
N LYS A 150 9.17 0.41 -1.42
CA LYS A 150 8.90 0.97 -2.77
C LYS A 150 8.37 -0.08 -3.75
N ASN A 151 8.80 -1.33 -3.64
CA ASN A 151 8.36 -2.42 -4.50
C ASN A 151 7.09 -3.15 -4.01
N ARG A 152 6.65 -2.94 -2.76
CA ARG A 152 5.39 -3.54 -2.26
C ARG A 152 4.15 -2.89 -2.84
N SER A 153 4.29 -1.78 -3.55
CA SER A 153 3.13 -1.06 -4.02
C SER A 153 3.40 -0.24 -5.28
N ARG A 154 3.61 -0.93 -6.40
CA ARG A 154 3.27 -0.39 -7.74
C ARG A 154 1.89 0.33 -7.75
N PHE A 155 0.99 -0.02 -6.83
CA PHE A 155 -0.41 0.41 -6.79
C PHE A 155 -0.87 1.10 -5.50
N VAL A 156 -0.02 1.30 -4.48
CA VAL A 156 -0.43 1.86 -3.18
C VAL A 156 0.61 2.89 -2.71
N PRO A 157 0.34 4.20 -2.86
CA PRO A 157 1.25 5.24 -2.39
C PRO A 157 1.58 5.11 -0.90
N ASP A 158 2.82 5.43 -0.52
CA ASP A 158 3.36 5.30 0.86
C ASP A 158 2.61 6.13 1.92
N HIS A 159 1.76 7.06 1.49
CA HIS A 159 0.94 7.89 2.37
C HIS A 159 -0.45 7.30 2.67
N ILE A 160 -0.85 6.22 1.97
CA ILE A 160 -2.17 5.61 2.16
C ILE A 160 -2.09 4.51 3.21
N LYS A 161 -2.83 4.68 4.31
CA LYS A 161 -2.83 3.73 5.43
C LYS A 161 -3.69 2.51 5.12
N LEU A 162 -3.40 1.37 5.74
CA LEU A 162 -4.15 0.12 5.54
C LEU A 162 -5.68 0.26 5.72
N PRO A 163 -6.20 1.02 6.71
CA PRO A 163 -7.64 1.26 6.84
C PRO A 163 -8.23 2.03 5.65
N GLU A 164 -7.47 2.95 5.05
CA GLU A 164 -7.90 3.73 3.88
C GLU A 164 -7.98 2.84 2.64
N ILE A 165 -7.09 1.85 2.50
CA ILE A 165 -7.13 0.86 1.43
C ILE A 165 -8.37 -0.04 1.55
N PHE A 166 -8.65 -0.54 2.75
CA PHE A 166 -9.83 -1.38 3.01
C PHE A 166 -11.12 -0.61 2.70
N LEU A 167 -11.19 0.64 3.16
CA LEU A 167 -12.32 1.52 2.89
C LEU A 167 -12.47 1.80 1.39
N ALA A 168 -11.40 2.19 0.70
CA ALA A 168 -11.43 2.47 -0.73
C ALA A 168 -11.94 1.24 -1.50
N THR A 169 -11.47 0.04 -1.14
CA THR A 169 -11.93 -1.22 -1.74
C THR A 169 -13.40 -1.47 -1.47
N PHE A 170 -13.87 -1.28 -0.23
CA PHE A 170 -15.27 -1.46 0.14
C PHE A 170 -16.21 -0.45 -0.53
N VAL A 171 -15.81 0.82 -0.60
CA VAL A 171 -16.52 1.87 -1.35
C VAL A 171 -16.59 1.52 -2.83
N MET A 172 -15.49 1.04 -3.42
CA MET A 172 -15.47 0.58 -4.81
C MET A 172 -16.43 -0.58 -5.05
N VAL A 173 -16.52 -1.55 -4.13
CA VAL A 173 -17.49 -2.66 -4.22
C VAL A 173 -18.92 -2.14 -4.18
N LEU A 174 -19.25 -1.23 -3.26
CA LEU A 174 -20.61 -0.70 -3.14
C LEU A 174 -20.99 0.24 -4.28
N LEU A 175 -20.06 1.05 -4.78
CA LEU A 175 -20.25 1.84 -6.00
C LEU A 175 -20.48 0.93 -7.21
N THR A 176 -19.72 -0.17 -7.32
CA THR A 176 -19.93 -1.16 -8.39
C THR A 176 -21.32 -1.78 -8.29
N TYR A 177 -21.77 -2.14 -7.08
CA TYR A 177 -23.12 -2.67 -6.87
C TYR A 177 -24.21 -1.64 -7.22
N GLY A 178 -24.03 -0.38 -6.81
CA GLY A 178 -24.93 0.71 -7.18
C GLY A 178 -24.99 0.97 -8.69
N LEU A 179 -23.85 0.93 -9.38
CA LEU A 179 -23.77 1.05 -10.84
C LEU A 179 -24.45 -0.12 -11.55
N ILE A 180 -24.32 -1.35 -11.02
CA ILE A 180 -25.05 -2.52 -11.53
C ILE A 180 -26.56 -2.30 -11.41
N GLY A 181 -27.04 -1.81 -10.27
CA GLY A 181 -28.45 -1.49 -10.06
C GLY A 181 -28.94 -0.42 -11.03
N LEU A 182 -28.22 0.69 -11.17
CA LEU A 182 -28.55 1.76 -12.11
C LEU A 182 -28.55 1.28 -13.56
N TYR A 183 -27.56 0.45 -13.93
CA TYR A 183 -27.48 -0.18 -15.25
C TYR A 183 -28.70 -1.08 -15.51
N SER A 184 -29.06 -1.93 -14.54
CA SER A 184 -30.23 -2.80 -14.65
C SER A 184 -31.52 -1.98 -14.81
N VAL A 185 -31.71 -0.89 -14.05
CA VAL A 185 -32.87 0.00 -14.20
C VAL A 185 -32.89 0.66 -15.59
N TRP A 186 -31.73 1.14 -16.07
CA TRP A 186 -31.63 1.71 -17.40
C TRP A 186 -31.88 0.69 -18.51
N ALA A 187 -31.39 -0.53 -18.38
CA ALA A 187 -31.48 -1.56 -19.41
C ALA A 187 -32.90 -2.14 -19.53
N GLU A 188 -33.54 -2.44 -18.39
CA GLU A 188 -34.78 -3.22 -18.33
C GLU A 188 -36.01 -2.41 -17.91
N GLY A 189 -35.83 -1.18 -17.42
CA GLY A 189 -36.92 -0.32 -16.93
C GLY A 189 -37.34 -0.64 -15.49
N LEU A 190 -38.21 0.19 -14.92
CA LEU A 190 -38.71 0.05 -13.54
C LEU A 190 -39.76 -1.05 -13.38
N GLU A 191 -40.43 -1.41 -14.47
CA GLU A 191 -41.50 -2.41 -14.47
C GLU A 191 -41.16 -3.52 -15.47
N LEU A 192 -41.25 -4.77 -15.00
CA LEU A 192 -41.08 -5.93 -15.85
C LEU A 192 -42.37 -6.19 -16.64
N HIS A 193 -42.23 -6.21 -17.95
CA HIS A 193 -43.31 -6.52 -18.88
C HIS A 193 -43.14 -7.96 -19.37
N PRO A 194 -44.05 -8.89 -19.05
CA PRO A 194 -43.95 -10.28 -19.52
C PRO A 194 -44.03 -10.40 -21.04
N GLY A 195 -43.33 -11.40 -21.61
CA GLY A 195 -43.39 -11.73 -23.03
C GLY A 195 -42.14 -11.39 -23.84
N ILE A 196 -42.24 -11.57 -25.17
CA ILE A 196 -41.14 -11.35 -26.11
C ILE A 196 -41.12 -9.89 -26.55
N HIS A 197 -40.03 -9.20 -26.22
CA HIS A 197 -39.75 -7.83 -26.61
C HIS A 197 -38.80 -7.81 -27.80
N LYS A 198 -39.36 -7.60 -28.99
CA LYS A 198 -38.62 -7.45 -30.25
C LYS A 198 -37.96 -6.08 -30.29
N VAL A 199 -36.65 -6.03 -30.45
CA VAL A 199 -35.92 -4.75 -30.49
C VAL A 199 -35.56 -4.40 -31.94
N ARG A 200 -35.73 -3.13 -32.32
CA ARG A 200 -35.19 -2.59 -33.57
C ARG A 200 -34.19 -1.49 -33.26
N SER A 201 -32.94 -1.72 -33.63
CA SER A 201 -31.86 -0.75 -33.44
C SER A 201 -32.13 0.53 -34.23
N THR A 202 -31.87 1.68 -33.61
CA THR A 202 -31.91 2.99 -34.30
C THR A 202 -30.54 3.31 -34.90
N PRO A 203 -30.47 4.23 -35.89
CA PRO A 203 -29.19 4.73 -36.39
C PRO A 203 -28.31 5.31 -35.28
N LEU A 204 -28.91 5.98 -34.29
CA LEU A 204 -28.19 6.51 -33.12
C LEU A 204 -27.60 5.40 -32.25
N ALA A 205 -28.34 4.33 -31.98
CA ALA A 205 -27.82 3.18 -31.22
C ALA A 205 -26.66 2.48 -31.96
N THR A 206 -26.74 2.42 -33.29
CA THR A 206 -25.69 1.86 -34.15
C THR A 206 -24.42 2.70 -34.10
N LEU A 207 -24.55 4.02 -34.21
CA LEU A 207 -23.43 4.95 -34.02
C LEU A 207 -22.84 4.82 -32.61
N GLY A 208 -23.68 4.66 -31.58
CA GLY A 208 -23.25 4.42 -30.21
C GLY A 208 -22.33 3.21 -30.09
N ILE A 209 -22.74 2.04 -30.59
CA ILE A 209 -21.93 0.82 -30.57
C ILE A 209 -20.63 0.98 -31.36
N ILE A 210 -20.69 1.55 -32.56
CA ILE A 210 -19.48 1.76 -33.39
C ILE A 210 -18.49 2.65 -32.65
N THR A 211 -18.99 3.70 -32.00
CA THR A 211 -18.17 4.64 -31.22
C THR A 211 -17.54 3.95 -30.02
N THR A 212 -18.31 3.19 -29.23
CA THR A 212 -17.75 2.51 -28.04
C THR A 212 -16.72 1.45 -28.43
N LEU A 213 -16.97 0.68 -29.50
CA LEU A 213 -15.99 -0.29 -30.03
C LEU A 213 -14.73 0.42 -30.56
N GLY A 214 -14.88 1.52 -31.29
CA GLY A 214 -13.75 2.32 -31.77
C GLY A 214 -12.90 2.88 -30.63
N LEU A 215 -13.55 3.40 -29.57
CA LEU A 215 -12.88 3.87 -28.37
C LEU A 215 -12.17 2.72 -27.63
N THR A 216 -12.78 1.54 -27.53
CA THR A 216 -12.12 0.34 -26.96
C THR A 216 -10.81 0.04 -27.70
N VAL A 217 -10.82 0.04 -29.04
CA VAL A 217 -9.61 -0.22 -29.84
C VAL A 217 -8.58 0.89 -29.61
N MET A 218 -8.99 2.16 -29.63
CA MET A 218 -8.11 3.30 -29.38
C MET A 218 -7.41 3.18 -28.02
N PHE A 219 -8.16 2.95 -26.93
CA PHE A 219 -7.58 2.82 -25.60
C PHE A 219 -6.73 1.56 -25.43
N ALA A 220 -7.07 0.46 -26.11
CA ALA A 220 -6.23 -0.74 -26.13
C ALA A 220 -4.87 -0.46 -26.80
N VAL A 221 -4.85 0.29 -27.90
CA VAL A 221 -3.60 0.71 -28.56
C VAL A 221 -2.77 1.62 -27.64
N LEU A 222 -3.41 2.58 -26.95
CA LEU A 222 -2.73 3.45 -25.99
C LEU A 222 -2.16 2.65 -24.80
N PHE A 223 -2.91 1.69 -24.27
CA PHE A 223 -2.46 0.81 -23.20
C PHE A 223 -1.25 -0.03 -23.62
N VAL A 224 -1.30 -0.69 -24.78
CA VAL A 224 -0.17 -1.48 -25.30
C VAL A 224 1.04 -0.58 -25.54
N ARG A 225 0.84 0.60 -26.13
CA ARG A 225 1.93 1.56 -26.34
C ARG A 225 2.57 1.97 -25.01
N GLN A 226 1.77 2.25 -23.99
CA GLN A 226 2.25 2.61 -22.65
C GLN A 226 3.04 1.47 -22.00
N MET A 227 2.53 0.24 -22.06
CA MET A 227 3.26 -0.94 -21.57
C MET A 227 4.60 -1.12 -22.29
N VAL A 228 4.63 -0.97 -23.61
CA VAL A 228 5.87 -1.09 -24.39
C VAL A 228 6.89 -0.02 -23.97
N THR A 229 6.45 1.23 -23.76
CA THR A 229 7.34 2.29 -23.27
C THR A 229 7.86 2.01 -21.87
N ASP A 230 7.01 1.51 -20.98
CA ASP A 230 7.39 1.20 -19.59
C ASP A 230 8.36 0.01 -19.55
N PHE A 231 8.13 -1.05 -20.35
CA PHE A 231 9.06 -2.17 -20.48
C PHE A 231 10.41 -1.75 -21.11
N ALA A 232 10.40 -0.90 -22.12
CA ALA A 232 11.63 -0.39 -22.73
C ALA A 232 12.42 0.52 -21.76
N GLY A 233 11.72 1.32 -20.95
CA GLY A 233 12.33 2.15 -19.90
C GLY A 233 12.97 1.33 -18.78
N TRP A 234 12.46 0.13 -18.50
CA TRP A 234 13.07 -0.78 -17.53
C TRP A 234 14.38 -1.42 -18.03
N ALA A 235 14.52 -1.60 -19.34
CA ALA A 235 15.73 -2.12 -19.98
C ALA A 235 16.81 -1.04 -20.23
N ALA A 236 16.54 0.23 -19.90
CA ALA A 236 17.45 1.34 -20.09
C ALA A 236 18.56 1.38 -19.01
N ALA A 237 19.70 2.01 -19.35
CA ALA A 237 20.83 2.14 -18.43
C ALA A 237 20.52 2.98 -17.19
N GLU A 238 19.60 3.94 -17.31
CA GLU A 238 18.97 4.63 -16.19
C GLU A 238 17.48 4.23 -16.16
N PRO A 239 17.02 3.51 -15.11
CA PRO A 239 15.64 3.04 -15.04
C PRO A 239 14.65 4.20 -15.05
N VAL A 240 13.78 4.26 -16.05
CA VAL A 240 12.67 5.23 -16.08
C VAL A 240 11.52 4.66 -15.26
N THR A 241 10.97 5.46 -14.34
CA THR A 241 9.82 5.03 -13.54
C THR A 241 8.58 4.84 -14.43
N PRO A 242 7.90 3.68 -14.35
CA PRO A 242 6.73 3.40 -15.18
C PRO A 242 5.55 4.34 -14.85
N ASN A 243 4.79 4.76 -15.87
CA ASN A 243 3.63 5.63 -15.67
C ASN A 243 2.36 4.81 -15.36
N VAL A 244 2.31 4.27 -14.14
CA VAL A 244 1.23 3.41 -13.64
C VAL A 244 -0.15 4.06 -13.68
N THR A 245 -0.22 5.39 -13.58
CA THR A 245 -1.47 6.15 -13.65
C THR A 245 -2.06 6.08 -15.06
N ALA A 246 -1.23 6.24 -16.09
CA ALA A 246 -1.65 6.14 -17.48
C ALA A 246 -2.05 4.70 -17.83
N GLU A 247 -1.27 3.70 -17.40
CA GLU A 247 -1.60 2.28 -17.57
C GLU A 247 -2.97 1.93 -16.97
N GLY A 248 -3.20 2.31 -15.71
CA GLY A 248 -4.46 2.07 -15.01
C GLY A 248 -5.65 2.79 -15.66
N PHE A 249 -5.45 4.04 -16.08
CA PHE A 249 -6.49 4.81 -16.78
C PHE A 249 -6.88 4.16 -18.11
N TYR A 250 -5.92 3.80 -18.97
CA TYR A 250 -6.23 3.18 -20.25
C TYR A 250 -6.90 1.81 -20.09
N ALA A 251 -6.43 0.98 -19.14
CA ALA A 251 -7.07 -0.30 -18.84
C ALA A 251 -8.52 -0.12 -18.34
N ALA A 252 -8.76 0.84 -17.45
CA ALA A 252 -10.10 1.16 -16.96
C ALA A 252 -11.02 1.64 -18.10
N MET A 253 -10.52 2.49 -19.01
CA MET A 253 -11.29 2.94 -20.17
C MET A 253 -11.63 1.80 -21.13
N VAL A 254 -10.71 0.85 -21.37
CA VAL A 254 -10.99 -0.34 -22.19
C VAL A 254 -12.16 -1.13 -21.60
N LEU A 255 -12.12 -1.44 -20.30
CA LEU A 255 -13.18 -2.19 -19.62
C LEU A 255 -14.51 -1.43 -19.63
N LEU A 256 -14.48 -0.12 -19.38
CA LEU A 256 -15.67 0.72 -19.39
C LEU A 256 -16.32 0.79 -20.77
N MET A 257 -15.53 0.94 -21.84
CA MET A 257 -16.05 0.97 -23.21
C MET A 257 -16.58 -0.39 -23.68
N LEU A 258 -15.96 -1.49 -23.24
CA LEU A 258 -16.49 -2.85 -23.48
C LEU A 258 -17.81 -3.05 -22.75
N ALA A 259 -17.90 -2.68 -21.47
CA ALA A 259 -19.13 -2.75 -20.70
C ALA A 259 -20.24 -1.90 -21.35
N ALA A 260 -19.92 -0.68 -21.78
CA ALA A 260 -20.85 0.18 -22.51
C ALA A 260 -21.30 -0.43 -23.85
N SER A 261 -20.40 -1.10 -24.56
CA SER A 261 -20.73 -1.79 -25.82
C SER A 261 -21.70 -2.95 -25.57
N VAL A 262 -21.45 -3.78 -24.55
CA VAL A 262 -22.32 -4.88 -24.14
C VAL A 262 -23.69 -4.35 -23.69
N ALA A 263 -23.68 -3.25 -22.94
CA ALA A 263 -24.88 -2.55 -22.48
C ALA A 263 -25.77 -2.08 -23.64
N LEU A 264 -25.17 -1.37 -24.59
CA LEU A 264 -25.89 -0.90 -25.79
C LEU A 264 -26.39 -2.07 -26.63
N TYR A 265 -25.59 -3.14 -26.78
CA TYR A 265 -25.97 -4.33 -27.51
C TYR A 265 -27.19 -5.01 -26.88
N LYS A 266 -27.16 -5.27 -25.58
CA LYS A 266 -28.30 -5.85 -24.85
C LYS A 266 -29.56 -5.00 -24.99
N LYS A 267 -29.44 -3.68 -24.87
CA LYS A 267 -30.61 -2.79 -24.88
C LYS A 267 -31.22 -2.56 -26.26
N TYR A 268 -30.40 -2.47 -27.31
CA TYR A 268 -30.85 -1.99 -28.62
C TYR A 268 -30.73 -3.01 -29.76
N PHE A 269 -30.10 -4.16 -29.53
CA PHE A 269 -29.79 -5.13 -30.58
C PHE A 269 -30.16 -6.59 -30.23
N MET A 270 -30.53 -6.87 -28.98
CA MET A 270 -30.91 -8.21 -28.53
C MET A 270 -32.41 -8.25 -28.24
N ASP A 271 -33.12 -9.21 -28.85
CA ASP A 271 -34.50 -9.51 -28.47
C ASP A 271 -34.52 -10.02 -27.01
N GLY A 272 -35.43 -9.48 -26.20
CA GLY A 272 -35.61 -9.89 -24.82
C GLY A 272 -36.82 -10.81 -24.66
N GLU A 273 -36.76 -11.74 -23.73
CA GLU A 273 -37.91 -12.52 -23.28
C GLU A 273 -37.96 -12.48 -21.76
N VAL A 274 -39.07 -11.99 -21.21
CA VAL A 274 -39.31 -12.00 -19.77
C VAL A 274 -40.32 -13.10 -19.48
N LEU A 275 -39.82 -14.22 -18.95
CA LEU A 275 -40.65 -15.30 -18.43
C LEU A 275 -41.14 -14.92 -17.04
N VAL A 276 -42.44 -15.07 -16.82
CA VAL A 276 -43.02 -14.99 -15.47
C VAL A 276 -43.13 -16.42 -14.99
N GLU A 277 -42.36 -16.79 -13.98
CA GLU A 277 -42.72 -17.96 -13.18
C GLU A 277 -44.04 -17.63 -12.50
N ASP A 278 -45.08 -18.41 -12.81
CA ASP A 278 -46.37 -18.25 -12.16
C ASP A 278 -46.16 -18.36 -10.65
N ALA A 279 -46.75 -17.45 -9.86
CA ALA A 279 -46.60 -17.45 -8.40
C ALA A 279 -47.17 -18.72 -7.72
N SER A 280 -47.77 -19.59 -8.52
CA SER A 280 -48.29 -20.92 -8.20
C SER A 280 -47.29 -22.06 -8.47
N GLY A 281 -46.09 -21.77 -8.96
CA GLY A 281 -45.05 -22.77 -9.23
C GLY A 281 -44.70 -23.54 -7.97
N GLU A 282 -45.31 -24.72 -7.82
CA GLU A 282 -44.92 -25.70 -6.81
C GLU A 282 -43.44 -25.99 -6.99
N PHE A 283 -42.64 -25.44 -6.09
CA PHE A 283 -41.21 -25.72 -6.01
C PHE A 283 -41.06 -27.15 -5.48
N PRO A 284 -40.57 -28.13 -6.27
CA PRO A 284 -40.19 -29.41 -5.71
C PRO A 284 -38.77 -29.23 -5.17
N TRP A 285 -38.69 -28.78 -3.91
CA TRP A 285 -37.53 -28.65 -3.02
C TRP A 285 -36.35 -27.77 -3.50
#